data_AF-A0A2D5B2Y9-F1
#
_entry.id   AF-A0A2D5B2Y9-F1
#
_cell.length_a   1.000
_cell.length_b   1.000
_cell.length_c   1.000
_cell.angle_alpha   90.00
_cell.angle_beta   90.00
_cell.angle_gamma   90.00
#
_symmetry.space_group_name_H-M   'P 1'
#
loop_
_entity.id
_entity.type
_entity.pdbx_description
1 polymer ?
#
loop_
_entity_poly.entity_id
_entity_poly.type
_entity_poly.pdbx_seq_one_letter_code
_entity_poly.pdbx_strand_id
1 'polypeptide(L)'
;MNYRGNPDDYVRELRDEAKGHRVNYENEQTAHQETQTKLGAAETRVTSLERENFILRNAAQFGGNPDALLDSNSFMTAFADIDLSDEDKVKAAFETALEKNSALKAGPRLPGASGGGHQGGQHHTPVTLEGAVKTALSS
;
A
#
# COMPACT_ATOMS: atom_id res chain seq x y z
N MET A 1 -57.17 -24.12 0.21
CA MET A 1 -56.82 -24.32 -1.22
C MET A 1 -57.73 -25.39 -1.78
N ASN A 2 -58.75 -25.04 -2.57
CA ASN A 2 -59.57 -26.02 -3.28
C ASN A 2 -59.09 -26.05 -4.74
N TYR A 3 -58.20 -26.98 -5.07
CA TYR A 3 -57.74 -27.17 -6.45
C TYR A 3 -58.89 -27.78 -7.27
N ARG A 4 -59.33 -27.10 -8.34
CA ARG A 4 -60.38 -27.57 -9.27
C ARG A 4 -59.76 -28.15 -10.55
N GLY A 5 -58.70 -28.96 -10.41
CA GLY A 5 -57.93 -29.55 -11.51
C GLY A 5 -57.38 -30.94 -11.13
N ASN A 6 -56.68 -31.61 -12.05
CA ASN A 6 -56.10 -32.94 -11.81
C ASN A 6 -55.05 -32.85 -10.67
N PRO A 7 -55.20 -33.63 -9.58
CA PRO A 7 -54.24 -33.65 -8.47
C PRO A 7 -52.79 -33.88 -8.89
N ASP A 8 -52.57 -34.64 -9.96
CA ASP A 8 -51.24 -34.92 -10.48
C ASP A 8 -50.53 -33.67 -11.03
N ASP A 9 -51.29 -32.73 -11.60
CA ASP A 9 -50.74 -31.48 -12.13
C ASP A 9 -50.34 -30.52 -11.01
N TYR A 10 -51.15 -30.46 -9.93
CA TYR A 10 -50.80 -29.70 -8.72
C TYR A 10 -49.51 -30.21 -8.07
N VAL A 11 -49.34 -31.53 -7.98
CA VAL A 11 -48.12 -32.13 -7.40
C VAL A 11 -46.89 -31.84 -8.26
N ARG A 12 -47.03 -31.78 -9.58
CA ARG A 12 -45.95 -31.39 -10.50
C ARG A 12 -45.57 -29.92 -10.32
N GLU A 13 -46.55 -29.04 -10.29
CA GLU A 13 -46.37 -27.59 -10.05
C GLU A 13 -45.63 -27.34 -8.73
N LEU A 14 -46.08 -27.95 -7.64
CA LEU A 14 -45.45 -27.82 -6.32
C LEU A 14 -44.01 -28.33 -6.30
N ARG A 15 -43.70 -29.40 -7.06
CA ARG A 15 -42.35 -29.93 -7.19
C ARG A 15 -41.45 -28.95 -7.94
N ASP A 16 -41.95 -28.32 -8.98
CA ASP A 16 -41.17 -27.38 -9.79
C ASP A 16 -40.94 -26.05 -9.07
N GLU A 17 -41.93 -25.55 -8.32
CA GLU A 17 -41.74 -24.44 -7.37
C GLU A 17 -40.68 -24.77 -6.31
N ALA A 18 -40.76 -25.95 -5.68
CA ALA A 18 -39.79 -26.37 -4.67
C ALA A 18 -38.37 -26.56 -5.24
N LYS A 19 -38.24 -26.90 -6.53
CA LYS A 19 -36.93 -26.88 -7.21
C LYS A 19 -36.46 -25.45 -7.43
N GLY A 20 -37.32 -24.56 -7.93
CA GLY A 20 -36.99 -23.15 -8.15
C GLY A 20 -36.52 -22.46 -6.87
N HIS A 21 -37.23 -22.66 -5.75
CA HIS A 21 -36.83 -22.12 -4.46
C HIS A 21 -35.47 -22.64 -3.98
N ARG A 22 -35.19 -23.94 -4.15
CA ARG A 22 -33.89 -24.52 -3.79
C ARG A 22 -32.76 -23.92 -4.63
N VAL A 23 -32.94 -23.87 -5.95
CA VAL A 23 -31.95 -23.29 -6.87
C VAL A 23 -31.70 -21.82 -6.53
N ASN A 24 -32.75 -21.03 -6.29
CA ASN A 24 -32.61 -19.62 -5.91
C ASN A 24 -31.85 -19.47 -4.59
N TYR A 25 -32.19 -20.29 -3.59
CA TYR A 25 -31.51 -20.27 -2.29
C TYR A 25 -30.03 -20.67 -2.40
N GLU A 26 -29.72 -21.71 -3.16
CA GLU A 26 -28.34 -22.15 -3.42
C GLU A 26 -27.53 -21.06 -4.16
N ASN A 27 -28.16 -20.38 -5.13
CA ASN A 27 -27.56 -19.26 -5.84
C ASN A 27 -27.30 -18.07 -4.91
N GLU A 28 -28.25 -17.72 -4.05
CA GLU A 28 -28.10 -16.65 -3.04
C GLU A 28 -26.99 -16.99 -2.04
N GLN A 29 -26.94 -18.22 -1.52
CA GLN A 29 -25.86 -18.66 -0.63
C GLN A 29 -24.50 -18.57 -1.31
N THR A 30 -24.39 -19.02 -2.56
CA THR A 30 -23.15 -18.96 -3.33
C THR A 30 -22.72 -17.51 -3.53
N ALA A 31 -23.64 -16.63 -3.92
CA ALA A 31 -23.37 -15.20 -4.09
C ALA A 31 -22.94 -14.51 -2.78
N HIS A 32 -23.56 -14.87 -1.65
CA HIS A 32 -23.16 -14.38 -0.34
C HIS A 32 -21.75 -14.85 0.03
N GLN A 33 -21.44 -16.13 -0.18
CA GLN A 33 -20.12 -16.69 0.11
C GLN A 33 -19.05 -16.02 -0.76
N GLU A 34 -19.29 -15.86 -2.06
CA GLU A 34 -18.38 -15.15 -2.95
C GLU A 34 -18.15 -13.70 -2.51
N THR A 35 -19.21 -13.01 -2.08
CA THR A 35 -19.11 -11.63 -1.60
C THR A 35 -18.27 -11.54 -0.33
N GLN A 36 -18.48 -12.45 0.64
CA GLN A 36 -17.68 -12.51 1.86
C GLN A 36 -16.20 -12.81 1.56
N THR A 37 -15.93 -13.74 0.64
CA THR A 37 -14.56 -14.04 0.22
C THR A 37 -13.89 -12.83 -0.45
N LYS A 38 -14.62 -12.11 -1.32
CA LYS A 38 -14.10 -10.89 -1.97
C LYS A 38 -13.84 -9.78 -0.95
N LEU A 39 -14.72 -9.61 0.04
CA LEU A 39 -14.57 -8.62 1.10
C LEU A 39 -13.33 -8.90 1.96
N GLY A 40 -13.18 -10.11 2.49
CA GLY A 40 -12.02 -10.47 3.30
C GLY A 40 -10.69 -10.34 2.53
N ALA A 41 -10.68 -10.69 1.24
CA ALA A 41 -9.52 -10.48 0.38
C ALA A 41 -9.21 -8.99 0.18
N ALA A 42 -10.21 -8.13 0.05
CA ALA A 42 -10.03 -6.69 -0.07
C ALA A 42 -9.51 -6.06 1.23
N GLU A 43 -10.07 -6.44 2.39
CA GLU A 43 -9.64 -5.98 3.71
C GLU A 43 -8.18 -6.36 3.99
N THR A 44 -7.78 -7.58 3.60
CA THR A 44 -6.39 -8.04 3.71
C THR A 44 -5.45 -7.19 2.86
N ARG A 45 -5.86 -6.86 1.61
CA ARG A 45 -5.06 -6.00 0.71
C ARG A 45 -4.93 -4.58 1.25
N VAL A 46 -6.01 -3.99 1.76
CA VAL A 46 -5.99 -2.65 2.36
C VAL A 46 -5.04 -2.61 3.56
N THR A 47 -5.17 -3.57 4.48
CA THR A 47 -4.28 -3.67 5.64
C THR A 47 -2.81 -3.80 5.25
N SER A 48 -2.50 -4.60 4.22
CA SER A 48 -1.12 -4.72 3.68
C SER A 48 -0.61 -3.38 3.16
N LEU A 49 -1.40 -2.72 2.30
CA LEU A 49 -1.02 -1.44 1.69
C LEU A 49 -0.86 -0.33 2.72
N GLU A 50 -1.68 -0.29 3.77
CA GLU A 50 -1.53 0.67 4.86
C GLU A 50 -0.19 0.51 5.59
N ARG A 51 0.23 -0.73 5.88
CA ARG A 51 1.54 -1.01 6.48
C ARG A 51 2.68 -0.66 5.55
N GLU A 52 2.59 -1.05 4.28
CA GLU A 52 3.59 -0.72 3.27
C GLU A 52 3.74 0.81 3.14
N ASN A 53 2.62 1.54 3.08
CA ASN A 53 2.64 3.00 3.03
C ASN A 53 3.25 3.61 4.30
N PHE A 54 2.92 3.05 5.46
CA PHE A 54 3.51 3.46 6.73
C PHE A 54 5.04 3.31 6.71
N ILE A 55 5.56 2.17 6.26
CA ILE A 55 7.00 1.91 6.14
C ILE A 55 7.64 2.91 5.18
N LEU A 56 7.08 3.09 3.97
CA LEU A 56 7.59 4.05 2.98
C LEU A 56 7.73 5.47 3.54
N ARG A 57 6.77 5.90 4.37
CA ARG A 57 6.72 7.28 4.90
C ARG A 57 7.58 7.47 6.14
N ASN A 58 7.71 6.45 6.98
CA ASN A 58 8.29 6.60 8.31
C ASN A 58 9.61 5.86 8.51
N ALA A 59 9.99 4.90 7.65
CA ALA A 59 11.24 4.12 7.81
C ALA A 59 12.48 5.00 8.01
N ALA A 60 12.53 6.11 7.28
CA ALA A 60 13.63 7.04 7.35
C ALA A 60 13.78 7.69 8.74
N GLN A 61 12.68 7.90 9.47
CA GLN A 61 12.68 8.44 10.84
C GLN A 61 13.29 7.45 11.84
N PHE A 62 13.10 6.15 11.59
CA PHE A 62 13.66 5.07 12.40
C PHE A 62 15.05 4.62 11.91
N GLY A 63 15.65 5.31 10.94
CA GLY A 63 16.97 4.96 10.39
C GLY A 63 16.97 3.73 9.48
N GLY A 64 15.81 3.29 9.01
CA GLY A 64 15.65 2.17 8.08
C GLY A 64 15.59 2.61 6.61
N ASN A 65 16.06 1.74 5.72
CA ASN A 65 15.86 1.85 4.28
C ASN A 65 14.48 1.26 3.93
N PRO A 66 13.54 2.06 3.41
CA PRO A 66 12.19 1.60 3.13
C PRO A 66 12.14 0.43 2.14
N ASP A 67 12.93 0.47 1.06
CA ASP A 67 12.92 -0.57 0.03
C ASP A 67 13.45 -1.91 0.57
N ALA A 68 14.54 -1.85 1.34
CA ALA A 68 15.12 -3.05 1.97
C ALA A 68 14.19 -3.66 3.03
N LEU A 69 13.43 -2.83 3.75
CA LEU A 69 12.45 -3.29 4.72
C LEU A 69 11.26 -3.97 4.05
N LEU A 70 10.74 -3.40 2.96
CA LEU A 70 9.62 -3.98 2.20
C LEU A 70 10.01 -5.30 1.52
N ASP A 71 11.26 -5.44 1.08
CA ASP A 71 11.80 -6.70 0.53
C ASP A 71 12.04 -7.77 1.61
N SER A 72 12.11 -7.37 2.89
CA SER A 72 12.40 -8.27 4.00
C SER A 72 11.16 -9.01 4.51
N ASN A 73 10.98 -10.26 4.08
CA ASN A 73 9.86 -11.10 4.55
C ASN A 73 9.85 -11.29 6.08
N SER A 74 11.03 -11.40 6.72
CA SER A 74 11.12 -11.56 8.18
C SER A 74 10.67 -10.31 8.93
N PHE A 75 11.00 -9.12 8.42
CA PHE A 75 10.49 -7.87 8.97
C PHE A 75 8.98 -7.74 8.73
N MET A 76 8.52 -7.92 7.50
CA MET A 76 7.10 -7.79 7.15
C MET A 76 6.22 -8.75 7.95
N THR A 77 6.69 -9.98 8.20
CA THR A 77 5.99 -10.95 9.07
C THR A 77 5.92 -10.47 10.51
N ALA A 78 7.03 -9.97 11.07
CA ALA A 78 7.04 -9.45 12.45
C ALA A 78 6.23 -8.16 12.62
N PHE A 79 6.10 -7.37 11.54
CA PHE A 79 5.39 -6.10 11.51
C PHE A 79 3.88 -6.26 11.21
N ALA A 80 3.43 -7.44 10.79
CA ALA A 80 2.06 -7.72 10.36
C ALA A 80 1.01 -7.57 11.48
N ASP A 81 1.38 -7.77 12.74
CA ASP A 81 0.46 -7.72 13.89
C ASP A 81 0.61 -6.45 14.74
N ILE A 82 1.47 -5.51 14.31
CA ILE A 82 1.73 -4.27 15.06
C ILE A 82 0.60 -3.28 14.81
N ASP A 83 0.09 -2.67 15.88
CA ASP A 83 -0.79 -1.51 15.76
C ASP A 83 0.04 -0.30 15.32
N LEU A 84 -0.28 0.28 14.16
CA LEU A 84 0.44 1.41 13.59
C LEU A 84 0.27 2.72 14.40
N SER A 85 -0.70 2.76 15.32
CA SER A 85 -0.90 3.87 16.26
C SER A 85 -0.06 3.74 17.54
N ASP A 86 0.50 2.55 17.80
CA ASP A 86 1.37 2.28 18.95
C ASP A 86 2.83 2.59 18.58
N GLU A 87 3.22 3.85 18.72
CA GLU A 87 4.54 4.35 18.33
C GLU A 87 5.69 3.59 19.00
N ASP A 88 5.52 3.16 20.25
CA ASP A 88 6.54 2.43 21.00
C ASP A 88 6.76 1.03 20.40
N LYS A 89 5.68 0.30 20.07
CA LYS A 89 5.80 -1.00 19.40
C LYS A 89 6.37 -0.89 18.00
N VAL A 90 5.94 0.12 17.25
CA VAL A 90 6.49 0.41 15.91
C VAL A 90 7.99 0.63 16.03
N LYS A 91 8.42 1.56 16.89
CA LYS A 91 9.83 1.87 17.09
C LYS A 91 10.65 0.64 17.48
N ALA A 92 10.16 -0.13 18.46
CA ALA A 92 10.84 -1.34 18.92
C ALA A 92 11.01 -2.38 17.79
N ALA A 93 10.03 -2.51 16.89
CA ALA A 93 10.12 -3.42 15.76
C ALA A 93 11.17 -2.97 14.73
N PHE A 94 11.23 -1.67 14.43
CA PHE A 94 12.28 -1.11 13.59
C PHE A 94 13.65 -1.32 14.24
N GLU A 95 13.84 -0.94 15.50
CA GLU A 95 15.12 -1.11 16.21
C GLU A 95 15.57 -2.58 16.20
N THR A 96 14.68 -3.50 16.55
CA THR A 96 14.96 -4.95 16.54
C THR A 96 15.38 -5.44 15.15
N ALA A 97 14.71 -4.98 14.09
CA ALA A 97 15.03 -5.37 12.73
C ALA A 97 16.39 -4.83 12.27
N LEU A 98 16.69 -3.58 12.59
CA LEU A 98 17.93 -2.91 12.24
C LEU A 98 19.14 -3.41 13.04
N GLU A 99 18.91 -3.88 14.27
CA GLU A 99 19.92 -4.57 15.09
C GLU A 99 20.24 -5.96 14.52
N LYS A 100 19.21 -6.72 14.14
CA LYS A 100 19.37 -8.07 13.57
C LYS A 100 20.00 -8.04 12.17
N ASN A 101 19.70 -7.01 11.38
CA ASN A 101 20.18 -6.90 10.01
C ASN A 101 20.54 -5.45 9.66
N SER A 102 21.85 -5.17 9.65
CA SER A 102 22.38 -3.85 9.30
C SER A 102 22.14 -3.46 7.84
N ALA A 103 21.87 -4.40 6.93
CA ALA A 103 21.54 -4.12 5.54
C ALA A 103 20.18 -3.40 5.40
N LEU A 104 19.33 -3.48 6.43
CA LEU A 104 18.05 -2.78 6.49
C LEU A 104 18.21 -1.30 6.88
N LYS A 105 19.40 -0.86 7.32
CA LYS A 105 19.63 0.53 7.70
C LYS A 105 19.65 1.44 6.47
N ALA A 106 19.15 2.64 6.64
CA ALA A 106 19.29 3.70 5.65
C ALA A 106 20.78 3.99 5.42
N GLY A 107 21.18 4.05 4.15
CA GLY A 107 22.49 4.57 3.77
C GLY A 107 22.61 6.06 4.09
N PRO A 108 23.81 6.65 3.93
CA PRO A 108 24.00 8.08 4.08
C PRO A 108 22.97 8.83 3.23
N ARG A 109 22.13 9.64 3.85
CA ARG A 109 21.24 10.54 3.11
C ARG A 109 22.14 11.55 2.40
N LEU A 110 22.29 11.41 1.09
CA LEU A 110 22.83 12.50 0.28
C LEU A 110 21.93 13.72 0.53
N PRO A 111 22.50 14.92 0.79
CA PRO A 111 21.69 16.14 0.86
C PRO A 111 20.81 16.15 -0.38
N GLY A 112 19.50 16.33 -0.19
CA GLY A 112 18.56 16.39 -1.31
C GLY A 112 19.16 17.31 -2.36
N ALA A 113 19.37 16.79 -3.57
CA ALA A 113 19.95 17.55 -4.65
C ALA A 113 19.13 18.83 -4.73
N SER A 114 19.72 19.93 -4.28
CA SER A 114 19.13 21.24 -4.36
C SER A 114 19.18 21.56 -5.83
N GLY A 115 18.20 21.06 -6.58
CA GLY A 115 17.95 21.45 -7.95
C GLY A 115 17.70 22.94 -7.88
N GLY A 116 18.77 23.72 -8.09
CA GLY A 116 18.66 25.15 -8.29
C GLY A 116 17.59 25.36 -9.33
N GLY A 117 16.54 26.08 -8.96
CA GLY A 117 15.49 26.46 -9.87
C GLY A 117 16.12 27.01 -11.13
N HIS A 118 15.66 26.54 -12.27
CA HIS A 118 16.07 27.08 -13.56
C HIS A 118 15.56 28.53 -13.65
N GLN A 119 16.31 29.49 -13.10
CA GLN A 119 16.19 30.89 -13.46
C GLN A 119 17.17 31.13 -14.60
N GLY A 120 16.60 31.29 -15.80
CA GLY A 120 17.37 31.71 -16.97
C GLY A 120 18.02 33.07 -16.74
N GLY A 121 19.24 33.22 -17.27
CA GLY A 121 19.98 34.48 -17.29
C GLY A 121 21.42 34.32 -16.79
N GLN A 122 22.36 34.08 -17.70
CA GLN A 122 23.79 34.09 -17.42
C GLN A 122 24.22 35.47 -16.89
N HIS A 123 24.82 35.49 -15.69
CA HIS A 123 25.66 36.61 -15.27
C HIS A 123 27.06 36.10 -14.99
N HIS A 124 27.95 36.28 -15.97
CA HIS A 124 29.38 36.07 -15.82
C HIS A 124 29.98 37.26 -15.07
N THR A 125 29.86 37.30 -13.74
CA THR A 125 30.66 38.24 -12.95
C THR A 125 32.07 37.66 -12.79
N PRO A 126 33.13 38.34 -13.24
CA PRO A 126 34.49 37.86 -13.06
C PRO A 126 34.83 37.81 -11.58
N VAL A 127 35.33 36.67 -11.12
CA VAL A 127 35.62 36.37 -9.70
C VAL A 127 36.97 36.97 -9.25
N THR A 128 37.66 37.67 -10.15
CA THR A 128 38.98 38.28 -9.89
C THR A 128 39.05 39.70 -10.42
N LEU A 129 39.86 40.52 -9.76
CA LEU A 129 40.10 41.90 -10.15
C LEU A 129 40.67 41.98 -11.57
N GLU A 130 41.58 41.06 -11.92
CA GLU A 130 42.16 40.92 -13.25
C GLU A 130 41.11 40.58 -14.31
N GLY A 131 40.12 39.76 -13.95
CA GLY A 131 39.00 39.42 -14.85
C GLY A 131 38.13 40.64 -15.16
N ALA A 132 37.86 41.48 -14.16
CA ALA A 132 37.08 42.71 -14.34
C ALA A 132 37.81 43.73 -15.25
N VAL A 133 39.12 43.89 -15.06
CA VAL A 133 39.94 44.81 -15.88
C VAL A 133 40.01 44.35 -17.33
N LYS A 134 40.18 43.05 -17.58
CA LYS A 134 40.23 42.50 -18.94
C LYS A 134 38.92 42.70 -19.70
N THR A 135 37.78 42.50 -19.04
CA THR A 135 36.46 42.71 -19.65
C THR A 135 36.22 44.19 -19.99
N ALA A 136 36.64 45.11 -19.12
CA ALA A 136 36.51 46.54 -19.35
C ALA A 136 37.37 47.05 -20.53
N LEU A 137 38.54 46.43 -20.76
CA LEU A 137 39.45 46.79 -21.85
C LEU A 137 39.10 46.13 -23.20
N SER A 138 38.27 45.10 -23.20
CA SER A 138 37.81 44.42 -24.42
C SER A 138 36.46 44.95 -24.94
N SER A 139 35.97 46.07 -24.37
CA SER A 139 34.70 46.73 -24.72
C SER A 139 34.94 47.98 -25.57
#